data_AF-A0A1C6KMW4-F1
#
_entry.id   AF-A0A1C6KMW4-F1
#
_cell.length_a   1.000
_cell.length_b   1.000
_cell.length_c   1.000
_cell.angle_alpha   90.00
_cell.angle_beta   90.00
_cell.angle_gamma   90.00
#
_symmetry.space_group_name_H-M   'P 1'
#
loop_
_entity.id
_entity.type
_entity.pdbx_description
1 polymer ?
#
loop_
_entity_poly.entity_id
_entity_poly.type
_entity_poly.pdbx_seq_one_letter_code
_entity_poly.pdbx_strand_id
1 'polypeptide(L)'
;MDKSIITDYVDACELVKETEQDIKLRKKCQCVYDKVSGSNPEFPYQPMNFSITGVLESEIIEDEKEKLLRERMENAKRIKVQAEKVINTAPIRMQRIIRLRIMQRLVWDEVAMKMGEGKTGDAYRMEFSSWLKEK
;
A
#
# COMPACT_ATOMS: atom_id res chain seq x y z
N MET A 1 2.69 3.33 -23.72
CA MET A 1 2.94 3.29 -22.26
C MET A 1 3.65 2.00 -21.97
N ASP A 2 4.64 2.00 -21.09
CA ASP A 2 5.38 0.78 -20.77
C ASP A 2 4.49 -0.18 -20.00
N LYS A 3 4.03 -1.24 -20.68
CA LYS A 3 3.13 -2.25 -20.10
C LYS A 3 3.83 -3.09 -19.03
N SER A 4 5.16 -3.08 -18.99
CA SER A 4 5.98 -3.71 -17.96
C SER A 4 5.62 -3.22 -16.55
N ILE A 5 5.16 -1.98 -16.39
CA ILE A 5 4.81 -1.42 -15.07
C ILE A 5 3.71 -2.18 -14.34
N ILE A 6 2.94 -3.03 -15.04
CA ILE A 6 1.92 -3.89 -14.44
C ILE A 6 2.53 -4.95 -13.53
N THR A 7 3.74 -5.44 -13.80
CA THR A 7 4.39 -6.44 -12.94
C THR A 7 4.66 -5.86 -11.55
N ASP A 8 4.98 -4.58 -11.50
CA ASP A 8 5.36 -3.87 -10.28
C ASP A 8 4.13 -3.40 -9.48
N TYR A 9 2.91 -3.59 -10.01
CA TYR A 9 1.67 -3.11 -9.39
C TYR A 9 1.46 -3.64 -7.97
N VAL A 10 1.68 -4.94 -7.77
CA VAL A 10 1.44 -5.59 -6.47
C VAL A 10 2.45 -5.10 -5.46
N ASP A 11 3.72 -5.09 -5.84
CA ASP A 11 4.81 -4.65 -4.98
C ASP A 11 4.66 -3.15 -4.66
N ALA A 12 4.24 -2.32 -5.62
CA ALA A 12 3.89 -0.93 -5.37
C ALA A 12 2.72 -0.79 -4.37
N CYS A 13 1.69 -1.63 -4.47
CA CYS A 13 0.58 -1.63 -3.50
C CYS A 13 1.01 -2.08 -2.10
N GLU A 14 1.86 -3.11 -2.00
CA GLU A 14 2.41 -3.59 -0.74
C GLU A 14 3.32 -2.55 -0.10
N LEU A 15 4.20 -1.94 -0.89
CA LEU A 15 5.13 -0.91 -0.42
C LEU A 15 4.41 0.35 0.08
N VAL A 16 3.29 0.73 -0.54
CA VAL A 16 2.43 1.80 0.00
C VAL A 16 1.87 1.41 1.37
N LYS A 17 1.40 0.17 1.55
CA LYS A 17 0.87 -0.28 2.84
C LYS A 17 1.95 -0.36 3.92
N GLU A 18 3.13 -0.88 3.58
CA GLU A 18 4.28 -0.96 4.49
C GLU A 18 4.72 0.44 4.93
N THR A 19 4.91 1.36 3.97
CA THR A 19 5.31 2.74 4.29
C THR A 19 4.25 3.49 5.10
N GLU A 20 2.95 3.25 4.85
CA GLU A 20 1.86 3.78 5.68
C GLU A 20 1.94 3.27 7.13
N GLN A 21 2.27 1.99 7.32
CA GLN A 21 2.44 1.41 8.65
C GLN A 21 3.68 1.97 9.36
N ASP A 22 4.80 2.11 8.66
CA ASP A 22 6.04 2.69 9.20
C ASP A 22 5.83 4.12 9.69
N ILE A 23 5.16 4.95 8.88
CA ILE A 23 4.80 6.32 9.27
C ILE A 23 3.89 6.32 10.51
N LYS A 24 2.92 5.41 10.58
CA LYS A 24 1.99 5.32 11.71
C LYS A 24 2.68 4.85 12.99
N LEU A 25 3.56 3.86 12.91
CA LEU A 25 4.35 3.37 14.04
C LEU A 25 5.27 4.47 14.57
N ARG A 26 5.93 5.19 13.66
CA ARG A 26 6.80 6.29 14.04
C ARG A 26 6.06 7.41 14.77
N LYS A 27 4.90 7.84 14.24
CA LYS A 27 4.04 8.83 14.93
C LYS A 27 3.60 8.38 16.31
N LYS A 28 3.39 7.07 16.54
CA LYS A 28 3.08 6.56 17.88
C LYS A 28 4.29 6.61 18.80
N CYS A 29 5.49 6.31 18.31
CA CYS A 29 6.72 6.39 19.10
C CYS A 29 7.04 7.82 19.53
N GLN A 30 6.68 8.81 18.70
CA GLN A 30 6.88 10.23 19.03
C GLN A 30 5.93 10.75 20.13
N CYS A 31 4.77 10.11 20.30
CA CYS A 31 3.80 10.49 21.32
C CYS A 31 4.16 9.87 22.67
N VAL A 32 4.41 10.71 23.67
CA VAL A 32 4.53 10.31 25.07
C VAL A 32 3.18 10.45 25.75
N TYR A 33 2.77 9.41 26.46
CA TYR A 33 1.52 9.38 27.22
C TYR A 33 1.82 9.34 28.71
N ASP A 34 1.17 10.21 29.47
CA ASP A 34 1.27 10.22 30.93
C ASP A 34 -0.12 10.35 31.57
N LYS A 35 -0.24 9.92 32.82
CA LYS A 35 -1.47 10.03 33.61
C LYS A 35 -1.17 10.73 34.92
N VAL A 36 -1.87 11.83 35.12
CA VAL A 36 -1.83 12.60 36.37
C VAL A 36 -3.19 12.53 37.06
N SER A 37 -3.16 12.44 38.39
CA SER A 37 -4.34 12.50 39.23
C SER A 37 -4.54 13.93 39.73
N GLY A 38 -5.79 14.41 39.70
CA GLY A 38 -6.17 15.73 40.16
C GLY A 38 -7.64 15.78 40.57
N SER A 39 -8.22 16.97 40.61
CA SER A 39 -9.65 17.16 40.79
C SER A 39 -10.23 18.08 39.73
N ASN A 40 -11.56 18.06 39.60
CA ASN A 40 -12.26 19.10 38.86
C ASN A 40 -11.88 20.49 39.42
N PRO A 41 -11.68 21.53 38.58
CA PRO A 41 -11.41 22.91 39.02
C PRO A 41 -12.49 23.54 39.92
N GLU A 42 -13.71 23.01 39.94
CA GLU A 42 -14.82 23.54 40.74
C GLU A 42 -15.02 22.76 42.05
N PHE A 43 -15.29 23.47 43.14
CA PHE A 43 -15.54 22.89 44.46
C PHE A 43 -16.93 22.18 44.48
N PRO A 44 -17.10 21.03 45.17
CA PRO A 44 -16.17 20.32 46.07
C PRO A 44 -15.18 19.37 45.37
N TYR A 45 -14.14 18.95 46.10
CA TYR A 45 -13.11 18.04 45.56
C TYR A 45 -13.72 16.71 45.08
N GLN A 46 -13.50 16.42 43.80
CA GLN A 46 -13.84 15.15 43.18
C GLN A 46 -12.57 14.57 42.52
N PRO A 47 -12.04 13.42 42.98
CA PRO A 47 -10.83 12.84 42.42
C PRO A 47 -11.06 12.38 40.97
N MET A 48 -10.16 12.76 40.07
CA MET A 48 -10.21 12.42 38.65
C MET A 48 -8.79 12.17 38.11
N ASN A 49 -8.70 11.34 37.08
CA ASN A 49 -7.45 11.10 36.36
C ASN A 49 -7.51 11.78 34.99
N PHE A 50 -6.43 12.45 34.61
CA PHE A 50 -6.28 13.12 33.33
C PHE A 50 -5.17 12.45 32.54
N SER A 51 -5.44 12.13 31.27
CA SER A 51 -4.43 11.65 30.34
C SER A 51 -3.79 12.83 29.63
N ILE A 52 -2.49 13.02 29.80
CA ILE A 52 -1.70 14.00 29.06
C ILE A 52 -1.03 13.28 27.90
N THR A 53 -0.98 13.93 26.74
CA THR A 53 -0.22 13.47 25.58
C THR A 53 0.69 14.60 25.14
N GLY A 54 1.96 14.30 24.88
CA GLY A 54 2.95 15.25 24.38
C GLY A 54 3.81 14.63 23.28
N VAL A 55 4.55 15.48 22.56
CA VAL A 55 5.54 15.06 21.56
C VAL A 55 6.90 15.59 22.03
N LEU A 56 7.97 14.81 21.90
CA LEU A 56 9.31 15.24 22.27
C LEU A 56 9.82 16.32 21.30
N GLU A 57 10.31 17.44 21.84
CA GLU A 57 10.77 18.61 21.05
C GLU A 57 11.88 18.26 20.03
N SER A 58 12.74 17.28 20.34
CA SER A 58 13.79 16.80 19.44
C SER A 58 13.28 16.17 18.15
N GLU A 59 12.02 15.73 18.13
CA GLU A 59 11.38 15.08 16.98
C GLU A 59 10.52 16.04 16.15
N ILE A 60 10.46 17.33 16.54
CA ILE A 60 9.72 18.39 15.84
C ILE A 60 10.52 18.91 14.62
N ILE A 61 11.85 18.76 14.63
CA ILE A 61 12.68 19.00 13.45
C ILE A 61 12.36 17.87 12.47
N GLU A 62 11.80 18.18 11.29
CA GLU A 62 11.46 17.17 10.28
C GLU A 62 12.64 16.22 10.07
N ASP A 63 12.52 15.02 10.64
CA ASP A 63 13.50 13.97 10.49
C ASP A 63 13.66 13.73 8.98
N GLU A 64 14.87 13.89 8.44
CA GLU A 64 15.18 13.59 7.03
C GLU A 64 14.64 12.21 6.62
N LYS A 65 14.59 11.29 7.58
CA LYS A 65 14.00 9.96 7.44
C LYS A 65 12.49 9.97 7.16
N GLU A 66 11.70 10.88 7.76
CA GLU A 66 10.26 10.99 7.45
C GLU A 66 10.05 11.52 6.02
N LYS A 67 10.88 12.49 5.58
CA LYS A 67 10.87 12.96 4.19
C LYS A 67 11.14 11.82 3.22
N LEU A 68 12.18 11.02 3.46
CA LEU A 68 12.50 9.84 2.65
C LEU A 68 11.35 8.83 2.60
N LEU A 69 10.66 8.59 3.72
CA LEU A 69 9.49 7.69 3.75
C LEU A 69 8.33 8.24 2.92
N ARG A 70 8.08 9.56 2.98
CA ARG A 70 7.05 10.22 2.16
C ARG A 70 7.39 10.17 0.68
N GLU A 71 8.62 10.47 0.30
CA GLU A 71 9.08 10.37 -1.09
C GLU A 71 8.95 8.95 -1.63
N ARG A 72 9.34 7.95 -0.83
CA ARG A 72 9.18 6.53 -1.19
C ARG A 72 7.70 6.17 -1.39
N MET A 73 6.82 6.63 -0.52
CA MET A 73 5.37 6.43 -0.62
C MET A 73 4.80 7.10 -1.88
N GLU A 74 5.20 8.33 -2.18
CA GLU A 74 4.76 9.04 -3.38
C GLU A 74 5.19 8.33 -4.66
N ASN A 75 6.44 7.86 -4.72
CA ASN A 75 6.94 7.12 -5.87
C ASN A 75 6.16 5.82 -6.08
N ALA A 76 5.90 5.06 -5.01
CA ALA A 76 5.08 3.85 -5.10
C ALA A 76 3.63 4.14 -5.53
N LYS A 77 3.02 5.23 -5.03
CA LYS A 77 1.70 5.68 -5.48
C LYS A 77 1.68 6.06 -6.96
N ARG A 78 2.72 6.74 -7.46
CA ARG A 78 2.85 7.10 -8.88
C ARG A 78 2.88 5.85 -9.76
N ILE A 79 3.71 4.86 -9.40
CA ILE A 79 3.81 3.59 -10.12
C ILE A 79 2.45 2.86 -10.10
N LYS A 80 1.80 2.78 -8.94
CA LYS A 80 0.47 2.18 -8.81
C LYS A 80 -0.54 2.82 -9.76
N VAL A 81 -0.65 4.15 -9.77
CA VAL A 81 -1.59 4.88 -10.64
C VAL A 81 -1.26 4.69 -12.11
N GLN A 82 0.03 4.66 -12.47
CA GLN A 82 0.43 4.38 -13.85
C GLN A 82 0.04 2.97 -14.28
N ALA A 83 0.27 1.96 -13.44
CA ALA A 83 -0.17 0.60 -13.70
C ALA A 83 -1.69 0.48 -13.84
N GLU A 84 -2.47 1.14 -12.98
CA GLU A 84 -3.94 1.16 -13.07
C GLU A 84 -4.43 1.76 -14.39
N LYS A 85 -3.79 2.82 -14.89
CA LYS A 85 -4.10 3.40 -16.21
C LYS A 85 -3.84 2.42 -17.35
N VAL A 86 -2.73 1.69 -17.29
CA VAL A 86 -2.43 0.67 -18.31
C VAL A 86 -3.43 -0.48 -18.25
N ILE A 87 -3.77 -0.95 -17.04
CA ILE A 87 -4.76 -2.01 -16.83
C ILE A 87 -6.13 -1.58 -17.39
N ASN A 88 -6.58 -0.36 -17.12
CA ASN A 88 -7.86 0.16 -17.62
C ASN A 88 -7.90 0.27 -19.15
N THR A 89 -6.75 0.48 -19.80
CA THR A 89 -6.64 0.56 -21.26
C THR A 89 -6.51 -0.82 -21.90
N ALA A 90 -6.20 -1.86 -21.12
CA ALA A 90 -6.04 -3.23 -21.63
C ALA A 90 -7.38 -3.85 -22.07
N PRO A 91 -7.38 -4.78 -23.03
CA PRO A 91 -8.58 -5.56 -23.37
C PRO A 91 -9.14 -6.32 -22.15
N ILE A 92 -10.46 -6.52 -22.10
CA ILE A 92 -11.17 -7.18 -20.97
C ILE A 92 -10.54 -8.54 -20.61
N ARG A 93 -10.13 -9.30 -21.62
CA ARG A 93 -9.44 -10.58 -21.45
C ARG A 93 -8.14 -10.43 -20.66
N MET A 94 -7.31 -9.44 -21.03
CA MET A 94 -6.05 -9.15 -20.34
C MET A 94 -6.28 -8.61 -18.94
N GLN A 95 -7.28 -7.74 -18.74
CA GLN A 95 -7.67 -7.28 -17.40
C GLN A 95 -7.99 -8.46 -16.48
N ARG A 96 -8.73 -9.46 -16.98
CA ARG A 96 -9.05 -10.68 -16.22
C ARG A 96 -7.79 -11.50 -15.91
N ILE A 97 -6.90 -11.69 -16.89
CA ILE A 97 -5.62 -12.39 -16.68
C ILE A 97 -4.76 -11.66 -15.64
N ILE A 98 -4.63 -10.34 -15.73
CA ILE A 98 -3.87 -9.51 -14.77
C ILE A 98 -4.47 -9.66 -13.36
N ARG A 99 -5.80 -9.61 -13.22
CA ARG A 99 -6.45 -9.81 -11.93
C ARG A 99 -6.12 -11.18 -11.32
N LEU A 100 -6.18 -12.24 -12.11
CA LEU A 100 -5.94 -13.60 -11.60
C LEU A 100 -4.45 -13.85 -11.34
N ARG A 101 -3.58 -13.48 -12.27
CA ARG A 101 -2.15 -13.77 -12.18
C ARG A 101 -1.40 -12.79 -11.28
N ILE A 102 -1.60 -11.49 -11.48
CA ILE A 102 -0.83 -10.44 -10.82
C ILE A 102 -1.49 -10.12 -9.48
N MET A 103 -2.75 -9.64 -9.48
CA MET A 103 -3.39 -9.18 -8.24
C MET A 103 -3.68 -10.30 -7.24
N GLN A 104 -4.05 -11.50 -7.72
CA GLN A 104 -4.34 -12.66 -6.86
C GLN A 104 -3.15 -13.63 -6.72
N ARG A 105 -2.01 -13.37 -7.38
CA ARG A 105 -0.80 -14.20 -7.34
C ARG A 105 -1.02 -15.70 -7.67
N LEU A 106 -2.03 -16.04 -8.45
CA LEU A 106 -2.35 -17.43 -8.80
C LEU A 106 -1.34 -18.04 -9.77
N VAL A 107 -1.18 -19.37 -9.73
CA VAL A 107 -0.34 -20.09 -10.70
C VAL A 107 -1.03 -20.12 -12.07
N TRP A 108 -0.26 -20.17 -13.16
CA TRP A 108 -0.81 -20.16 -14.52
C TRP A 108 -1.85 -21.26 -14.78
N ASP A 109 -1.68 -22.44 -14.16
CA ASP A 109 -2.65 -23.52 -14.27
C ASP A 109 -3.98 -23.21 -13.56
N GLU A 110 -3.93 -22.53 -12.41
CA GLU A 110 -5.13 -22.04 -11.72
C GLU A 110 -5.82 -20.91 -12.50
N VAL A 111 -5.03 -20.04 -13.14
CA VAL A 111 -5.55 -19.03 -14.06
C VAL A 111 -6.30 -19.72 -15.21
N ALA A 112 -5.72 -20.75 -15.80
CA ALA A 112 -6.35 -21.53 -16.86
C ALA A 112 -7.66 -22.19 -16.43
N MET A 113 -7.67 -22.82 -15.25
CA MET A 113 -8.88 -23.40 -14.67
C MET A 113 -9.98 -22.36 -14.47
N LYS A 114 -9.64 -21.16 -13.98
CA LYS A 114 -10.61 -20.07 -13.80
C LYS A 114 -11.07 -19.42 -15.10
N MET A 115 -10.28 -19.49 -16.16
CA MET A 115 -10.65 -18.97 -17.48
C MET A 115 -11.59 -19.93 -18.22
N GLY A 116 -11.43 -21.24 -18.04
CA GLY A 116 -12.43 -22.25 -18.44
C GLY A 116 -12.49 -22.57 -19.94
N GLU A 117 -11.48 -22.19 -20.72
CA GLU A 117 -11.47 -22.35 -22.19
C GLU A 117 -10.72 -23.60 -22.67
N GLY A 118 -10.35 -24.50 -21.75
CA GLY A 118 -9.61 -25.72 -22.07
C GLY A 118 -8.15 -25.50 -22.53
N LYS A 119 -7.61 -24.28 -22.37
CA LYS A 119 -6.21 -23.94 -22.66
C LYS A 119 -5.31 -24.28 -21.47
N THR A 120 -4.04 -24.59 -21.73
CA THR A 120 -3.03 -24.81 -20.68
C THR A 120 -2.56 -23.49 -20.05
N GLY A 121 -1.99 -23.55 -18.83
CA GLY A 121 -1.42 -22.38 -18.17
C GLY A 121 -0.36 -21.66 -19.02
N ASP A 122 0.48 -22.43 -19.72
CA ASP A 122 1.50 -21.88 -20.62
C ASP A 122 0.92 -21.08 -21.79
N ALA A 123 -0.25 -21.48 -22.31
CA ALA A 123 -0.93 -20.72 -23.36
C ALA A 123 -1.29 -19.30 -22.87
N TYR A 124 -1.83 -19.18 -21.65
CA TYR A 124 -2.13 -17.88 -21.04
C TYR A 124 -0.87 -17.08 -20.68
N ARG A 125 0.20 -17.75 -20.25
CA ARG A 125 1.50 -17.11 -20.02
C ARG A 125 2.05 -16.49 -21.28
N MET A 126 2.03 -17.24 -22.39
CA MET A 126 2.47 -16.76 -23.70
C MET A 126 1.61 -15.60 -24.17
N GLU A 127 0.28 -15.73 -24.08
CA GLU A 127 -0.68 -14.68 -24.46
C GLU A 127 -0.41 -13.36 -23.72
N PHE A 128 -0.21 -13.42 -22.40
CA PHE A 128 0.12 -12.27 -21.58
C PHE A 128 1.49 -11.67 -21.96
N SER A 129 2.50 -12.52 -22.18
CA SER A 129 3.84 -12.06 -22.54
C SER A 129 3.90 -11.40 -23.92
N SER A 130 3.11 -11.89 -24.88
CA SER A 130 2.99 -11.28 -26.21
C SER A 130 2.34 -9.92 -26.10
N TRP A 131 1.24 -9.82 -25.35
CA TRP A 131 0.54 -8.55 -25.12
C TRP A 131 1.42 -7.49 -24.42
N LEU A 132 2.29 -7.91 -23.49
CA LEU A 132 3.27 -7.02 -22.85
C LEU A 132 4.32 -6.49 -23.83
N LYS A 133 4.72 -7.28 -24.83
CA LYS A 133 5.72 -6.92 -25.84
C LYS A 133 5.15 -6.11 -27.00
N GLU A 134 3.85 -6.22 -27.26
CA GLU A 134 3.17 -5.38 -28.24
C GLU A 134 3.32 -3.90 -27.86
N LYS A 135 3.57 -3.05 -28.86
CA LYS A 135 3.73 -1.60 -28.68
C LYS A 135 2.42 -0.90 -28.32
#